data_AF-A0A540R9L6-F1
#
_entry.id   AF-A0A540R9L6-F1
#
_cell.length_a   1.000
_cell.length_b   1.000
_cell.length_c   1.000
_cell.angle_alpha   90.00
_cell.angle_beta   90.00
_cell.angle_gamma   90.00
#
_symmetry.space_group_name_H-M   'P 1'
#
loop_
_entity.id
_entity.type
_entity.pdbx_description
1 polymer ?
#
loop_
_entity_poly.entity_id
_entity_poly.type
_entity_poly.pdbx_seq_one_letter_code
_entity_poly.pdbx_strand_id
1 'polypeptide(L)'
;MTVSIFDALALGVDSLKEAAGLTVAQLRDRGLTLADAKFVQPLAAVYWRAKPKGIAEARKAARAAGHSLRVLARIEVLAARCEDPNAARVTLCGTAEAKLDEVGARLATPKT
;
A
#
# COMPACT_ATOMS: atom_id res chain seq x y z
N MET A 1 21.23 -11.49 2.05
CA MET A 1 21.25 -10.14 1.42
C MET A 1 20.22 -9.30 2.14
N THR A 2 20.60 -8.12 2.64
CA THR A 2 19.65 -7.21 3.29
C THR A 2 18.96 -6.35 2.24
N VAL A 3 17.63 -6.28 2.26
CA VAL A 3 16.86 -5.40 1.36
C VAL A 3 16.93 -3.99 1.94
N SER A 4 17.32 -3.01 1.12
CA SER A 4 17.33 -1.60 1.54
C SER A 4 15.94 -0.96 1.38
N ILE A 5 15.72 0.16 2.07
CA ILE A 5 14.47 0.93 1.94
C ILE A 5 14.23 1.41 0.52
N PHE A 6 15.28 1.81 -0.19
CA PHE A 6 15.15 2.27 -1.56
C PHE A 6 14.73 1.13 -2.49
N ASP A 7 15.25 -0.06 -2.29
CA ASP A 7 14.85 -1.25 -3.05
C ASP A 7 13.40 -1.63 -2.72
N ALA A 8 13.04 -1.66 -1.43
CA ALA A 8 11.69 -1.97 -0.97
C ALA A 8 10.66 -0.97 -1.55
N LEU A 9 10.99 0.32 -1.55
CA LEU A 9 10.13 1.37 -2.10
C LEU A 9 9.89 1.23 -3.60
N ALA A 10 10.82 0.62 -4.35
CA ALA A 10 10.70 0.38 -5.78
C ALA A 10 9.88 -0.88 -6.13
N LEU A 11 9.62 -1.76 -5.16
CA LEU A 11 8.83 -2.98 -5.39
C LEU A 11 7.35 -2.66 -5.67
N GLY A 12 6.67 -3.55 -6.41
CA GLY A 12 5.23 -3.46 -6.66
C GLY A 12 4.37 -4.24 -5.66
N VAL A 13 3.05 -4.13 -5.78
CA VAL A 13 2.07 -4.73 -4.84
C VAL A 13 2.25 -6.24 -4.59
N ASP A 14 2.79 -7.00 -5.54
CA ASP A 14 2.98 -8.45 -5.40
C ASP A 14 4.11 -8.85 -4.47
N SER A 15 5.13 -7.99 -4.29
CA SER A 15 6.23 -8.27 -3.36
C SER A 15 5.73 -8.39 -1.91
N LEU A 16 4.62 -7.72 -1.60
CA LEU A 16 3.97 -7.76 -0.29
C LEU A 16 3.39 -9.14 0.05
N LYS A 17 3.18 -10.01 -0.95
CA LYS A 17 2.60 -11.35 -0.73
C LYS A 17 3.49 -12.20 0.18
N GLU A 18 4.81 -12.10 0.03
CA GLU A 18 5.76 -12.87 0.85
C GLU A 18 5.89 -12.34 2.27
N ALA A 19 5.58 -11.06 2.47
CA ALA A 19 5.53 -10.40 3.77
C ALA A 19 4.19 -10.60 4.50
N ALA A 20 3.17 -11.11 3.80
CA ALA A 20 1.84 -11.30 4.36
C ALA A 20 1.87 -12.33 5.51
N GLY A 21 1.42 -11.90 6.68
CA GLY A 21 1.38 -12.75 7.87
C GLY A 21 2.68 -12.79 8.69
N LEU A 22 3.74 -12.12 8.23
CA LEU A 22 4.96 -11.97 9.01
C LEU A 22 4.88 -10.81 9.99
N THR A 23 5.58 -10.97 11.11
CA THR A 23 5.85 -9.88 12.04
C THR A 23 7.05 -9.05 11.57
N VAL A 24 7.20 -7.84 12.13
CA VAL A 24 8.37 -6.99 11.89
C VAL A 24 9.68 -7.72 12.25
N ALA A 25 9.68 -8.53 13.32
CA ALA A 25 10.85 -9.32 13.70
C ALA A 25 11.19 -10.37 12.62
N GLN A 26 10.20 -11.12 12.14
CA GLN A 26 10.41 -12.14 11.09
C GLN A 26 10.85 -11.53 9.76
N LEU A 27 10.38 -10.32 9.42
CA LEU A 27 10.85 -9.59 8.24
C LEU A 27 12.33 -9.19 8.39
N ARG A 28 12.75 -8.78 9.59
CA ARG A 28 14.15 -8.48 9.89
C ARG A 28 15.04 -9.72 9.84
N ASP A 29 14.56 -10.85 10.33
CA ASP A 29 15.28 -12.13 10.24
C ASP A 29 15.50 -12.55 8.78
N ARG A 30 14.63 -12.10 7.87
CA ARG A 30 14.78 -12.28 6.41
C ARG A 30 15.69 -11.24 5.75
N GLY A 31 16.29 -10.35 6.52
CA GLY A 31 17.26 -9.36 6.04
C GLY A 31 16.69 -7.98 5.73
N LEU A 32 15.41 -7.69 6.01
CA LEU A 32 14.94 -6.30 5.89
C LEU A 32 15.55 -5.44 7.00
N THR A 33 15.83 -4.18 6.68
CA THR A 33 16.13 -3.21 7.74
C THR A 33 14.90 -3.01 8.63
N LEU A 34 15.10 -2.46 9.84
CA LEU A 34 13.98 -2.16 10.74
C LEU A 34 12.99 -1.18 10.09
N ALA A 35 13.49 -0.20 9.33
CA ALA A 35 12.66 0.77 8.63
C ALA A 35 11.78 0.08 7.58
N ASP A 36 12.35 -0.86 6.83
CA ASP A 36 11.64 -1.57 5.75
C ASP A 36 10.61 -2.52 6.30
N ALA A 37 10.97 -3.25 7.35
CA ALA A 37 10.05 -4.15 8.02
C ALA A 37 8.84 -3.37 8.58
N LYS A 38 9.05 -2.18 9.17
CA LYS A 38 7.97 -1.31 9.64
C LYS A 38 7.14 -0.70 8.52
N PHE A 39 7.74 -0.47 7.35
CA PHE A 39 7.06 0.08 6.19
C PHE A 39 6.23 -0.97 5.43
N VAL A 40 6.81 -2.15 5.19
CA VAL A 40 6.22 -3.24 4.40
C VAL A 40 5.11 -3.96 5.17
N GLN A 41 5.28 -4.20 6.48
CA GLN A 41 4.35 -4.98 7.28
C GLN A 41 2.89 -4.47 7.22
N PRO A 42 2.59 -3.17 7.41
CA PRO A 42 1.21 -2.68 7.36
C PRO A 42 0.62 -2.76 5.94
N LEU A 43 1.43 -2.51 4.91
CA LEU A 43 0.99 -2.66 3.51
C LEU A 43 0.66 -4.12 3.19
N ALA A 44 1.53 -5.05 3.56
CA ALA A 44 1.26 -6.48 3.40
C ALA A 44 0.02 -6.92 4.19
N ALA A 45 -0.19 -6.34 5.38
CA ALA A 45 -1.38 -6.57 6.16
C ALA A 45 -2.65 -6.11 5.42
N VAL A 46 -2.67 -4.93 4.80
CA VAL A 46 -3.85 -4.41 4.09
C VAL A 46 -4.10 -5.16 2.77
N TYR A 47 -3.06 -5.34 1.95
CA TYR A 47 -3.22 -5.82 0.58
C TYR A 47 -3.31 -7.34 0.46
N TRP A 48 -2.74 -8.11 1.40
CA TRP A 48 -2.65 -9.57 1.28
C TRP A 48 -3.16 -10.34 2.50
N ARG A 49 -3.09 -9.78 3.71
CA ARG A 49 -3.59 -10.46 4.92
C ARG A 49 -5.07 -10.16 5.17
N ALA A 50 -5.42 -8.88 5.19
CA ALA A 50 -6.77 -8.41 5.31
C ALA A 50 -7.49 -8.71 3.98
N LYS A 51 -8.74 -9.16 4.06
CA LYS A 51 -9.59 -9.37 2.89
C LYS A 51 -10.74 -8.35 2.86
N PRO A 52 -10.45 -7.03 2.89
CA PRO A 52 -11.52 -6.05 2.77
C PRO A 52 -12.16 -6.13 1.39
N LYS A 53 -13.43 -5.74 1.30
CA LYS A 53 -14.17 -5.68 0.04
C LYS A 53 -13.40 -4.81 -0.97
N GLY A 54 -13.30 -5.25 -2.21
CA GLY A 54 -12.61 -4.52 -3.29
C GLY A 54 -11.08 -4.65 -3.32
N ILE A 55 -10.43 -5.32 -2.35
CA ILE A 55 -8.95 -5.37 -2.31
C ILE A 55 -8.34 -6.07 -3.53
N ALA A 56 -9.04 -7.05 -4.11
CA ALA A 56 -8.59 -7.73 -5.33
C ALA A 56 -8.56 -6.78 -6.53
N GLU A 57 -9.55 -5.91 -6.63
CA GLU A 57 -9.64 -4.88 -7.67
C GLU A 57 -8.57 -3.82 -7.45
N ALA A 58 -8.37 -3.37 -6.20
CA ALA A 58 -7.31 -2.44 -5.84
C ALA A 58 -5.91 -2.99 -6.19
N ARG A 59 -5.63 -4.27 -5.92
CA ARG A 59 -4.37 -4.92 -6.33
C ARG A 59 -4.22 -4.96 -7.85
N LYS A 60 -5.29 -5.34 -8.56
CA LYS A 60 -5.28 -5.39 -10.03
C LYS A 60 -5.02 -4.01 -10.63
N ALA A 61 -5.67 -2.98 -10.10
CA ALA A 61 -5.50 -1.60 -10.52
C ALA A 61 -4.08 -1.09 -10.24
N ALA A 62 -3.56 -1.32 -9.04
CA ALA A 62 -2.19 -0.94 -8.68
C ALA A 62 -1.14 -1.63 -9.56
N ARG A 63 -1.37 -2.89 -9.92
CA ARG A 63 -0.51 -3.63 -10.86
C ARG A 63 -0.54 -3.00 -12.25
N ALA A 64 -1.73 -2.69 -12.76
CA ALA A 64 -1.91 -2.07 -14.07
C ALA A 64 -1.29 -0.66 -14.13
N ALA A 65 -1.36 0.09 -13.03
CA ALA A 65 -0.77 1.41 -12.90
C ALA A 65 0.74 1.39 -12.59
N GLY A 66 1.34 0.22 -12.37
CA GLY A 66 2.77 0.10 -12.05
C GLY A 66 3.14 0.76 -10.71
N HIS A 67 2.23 0.79 -9.75
CA HIS A 67 2.47 1.47 -8.48
C HIS A 67 3.54 0.77 -7.64
N SER A 68 4.50 1.57 -7.20
CA SER A 68 5.53 1.16 -6.24
C SER A 68 4.97 1.13 -4.81
N LEU A 69 5.64 0.47 -3.87
CA LEU A 69 5.20 0.43 -2.48
C LEU A 69 5.09 1.83 -1.86
N ARG A 70 5.93 2.78 -2.31
CA ARG A 70 5.83 4.19 -1.91
C ARG A 70 4.49 4.80 -2.30
N VAL A 71 4.03 4.51 -3.52
CA VAL A 71 2.75 4.99 -4.03
C VAL A 71 1.60 4.33 -3.27
N LEU A 72 1.69 3.02 -3.00
CA LEU A 72 0.70 2.32 -2.17
C LEU A 72 0.61 2.90 -0.76
N ALA A 73 1.73 3.24 -0.13
CA ALA A 73 1.73 3.90 1.18
C ALA A 73 1.03 5.26 1.14
N ARG A 74 1.26 6.05 0.08
CA ARG A 74 0.55 7.32 -0.13
C ARG A 74 -0.96 7.10 -0.32
N ILE A 75 -1.35 6.08 -1.08
CA ILE A 75 -2.75 5.69 -1.27
C ILE A 75 -3.39 5.35 0.08
N GLU A 76 -2.73 4.60 0.95
CA GLU A 76 -3.26 4.30 2.29
C GLU A 76 -3.47 5.55 3.15
N VAL A 77 -2.54 6.51 3.08
CA VAL A 77 -2.68 7.79 3.79
C VAL A 77 -3.88 8.59 3.29
N LEU A 78 -4.14 8.57 1.98
CA LEU A 78 -5.29 9.26 1.38
C LEU A 78 -6.60 8.53 1.66
N ALA A 79 -6.63 7.21 1.52
CA ALA A 79 -7.80 6.37 1.77
C ALA A 79 -8.26 6.48 3.24
N ALA A 80 -7.33 6.58 4.19
CA ALA A 80 -7.64 6.76 5.61
C ALA A 80 -8.34 8.09 5.95
N ARG A 81 -8.36 9.06 5.02
CA ARG A 81 -9.07 10.35 5.17
C ARG A 81 -10.48 10.31 4.61
N CYS A 82 -10.88 9.21 3.97
CA CYS A 82 -12.18 9.04 3.34
C CYS A 82 -13.15 8.32 4.29
N GLU A 83 -14.45 8.53 4.09
CA GLU A 83 -15.51 7.86 4.86
C GLU A 83 -15.49 6.33 4.67
N ASP A 84 -15.27 5.87 3.43
CA ASP A 84 -15.01 4.46 3.11
C ASP A 84 -13.59 4.29 2.55
N PRO A 85 -12.61 3.94 3.41
CA PRO A 85 -11.23 3.69 2.97
C PRO A 85 -11.10 2.55 1.95
N ASN A 86 -12.00 1.58 1.94
CA ASN A 86 -11.91 0.44 1.02
C ASN A 86 -12.35 0.82 -0.38
N ALA A 87 -13.48 1.53 -0.49
CA ALA A 87 -13.91 2.09 -1.78
C ALA A 87 -12.91 3.12 -2.30
N ALA A 88 -12.39 4.01 -1.43
CA ALA A 88 -11.38 4.98 -1.82
C ALA A 88 -10.10 4.32 -2.35
N ARG A 89 -9.64 3.24 -1.71
CA ARG A 89 -8.46 2.49 -2.14
C ARG A 89 -8.60 1.91 -3.54
N VAL A 90 -9.76 1.37 -3.91
CA VAL A 90 -10.01 0.85 -5.27
C VAL A 90 -9.83 1.97 -6.31
N THR A 91 -10.44 3.13 -6.06
CA THR A 91 -10.34 4.30 -6.94
C THR A 91 -8.91 4.84 -7.02
N LEU A 92 -8.25 5.00 -5.88
CA LEU A 92 -6.89 5.54 -5.79
C LEU A 92 -5.86 4.62 -6.43
N CYS A 93 -5.96 3.30 -6.25
CA CYS A 93 -5.07 2.33 -6.92
C CYS A 93 -5.24 2.30 -8.45
N GLY A 94 -6.37 2.78 -8.97
CA GLY A 94 -6.59 2.95 -10.41
C GLY A 94 -6.18 4.32 -10.94
N THR A 95 -5.74 5.23 -10.06
CA THR A 95 -5.42 6.61 -10.40
C THR A 95 -3.93 6.75 -10.68
N ALA A 96 -3.57 7.40 -11.78
CA ALA A 96 -2.17 7.72 -12.09
C ALA A 96 -1.52 8.51 -10.94
N GLU A 97 -0.27 8.23 -10.61
CA GLU A 97 0.42 8.81 -9.43
C GLU A 97 0.33 10.34 -9.39
N ALA A 98 0.48 11.01 -10.54
CA ALA A 98 0.40 12.46 -10.66
C ALA A 98 -0.96 13.07 -10.25
N LYS A 99 -2.03 12.27 -10.24
CA LYS A 99 -3.40 12.71 -9.91
C LYS A 99 -3.88 12.23 -8.54
N LEU A 100 -3.04 11.50 -7.79
CA LEU A 100 -3.45 10.89 -6.52
C LEU A 100 -3.91 11.92 -5.49
N ASP A 101 -3.22 13.05 -5.36
CA ASP A 101 -3.61 14.07 -4.39
C ASP A 101 -4.93 14.74 -4.77
N GLU A 102 -5.15 15.01 -6.05
CA GLU A 102 -6.39 15.62 -6.55
C GLU A 102 -7.58 14.69 -6.29
N VAL A 103 -7.45 13.41 -6.68
CA VAL A 103 -8.50 12.41 -6.46
C VAL A 103 -8.68 12.13 -4.98
N GLY A 104 -7.59 12.03 -4.21
CA GLY A 104 -7.63 11.84 -2.77
C GLY A 104 -8.32 13.00 -2.03
N ALA A 105 -8.08 14.24 -2.44
CA ALA A 105 -8.76 15.42 -1.88
C ALA A 105 -10.25 15.44 -2.22
N ARG A 106 -10.63 15.00 -3.44
CA ARG A 106 -12.04 14.88 -3.84
C ARG A 106 -12.80 13.79 -3.09
N LEU A 107 -12.12 12.70 -2.72
CA LEU A 107 -12.71 11.58 -1.99
C LEU A 107 -12.71 11.81 -0.47
N ALA A 108 -11.81 12.66 0.03
CA ALA A 108 -11.77 13.02 1.44
C ALA A 108 -13.05 13.78 1.83
N THR A 109 -13.67 13.35 2.92
CA THR A 109 -14.81 14.06 3.48
C THR A 109 -14.31 15.39 4.08
N PRO A 110 -14.92 16.54 3.75
CA PRO A 110 -14.60 17.77 4.46
C PRO A 110 -14.94 17.54 5.95
N LYS A 111 -13.95 17.74 6.83
CA LYS A 111 -14.25 17.89 8.26
C LYS A 111 -14.99 19.22 8.41
N THR A 112 -16.32 19.15 8.49
CA THR A 112 -17.16 20.23 9.00
C THR A 112 -16.85 20.49 10.47
#